data_AF-A0A3M1FRF6-F1
#
_entry.id   AF-A0A3M1FRF6-F1
#
_cell.length_a   1.000
_cell.length_b   1.000
_cell.length_c   1.000
_cell.angle_alpha   90.00
_cell.angle_beta   90.00
_cell.angle_gamma   90.00
#
_symmetry.space_group_name_H-M   'P 1'
#
loop_
_entity.id
_entity.type
_entity.pdbx_description
1 polymer ?
#
loop_
_entity_poly.entity_id
_entity_poly.type
_entity_poly.pdbx_seq_one_letter_code
_entity_poly.pdbx_strand_id
1 'polypeptide(L)'
;MRKLTLLGTLVLVLVLLVAVGQALGKQGPVTPQVIPEQADEPPDPTENLVVPYLDEWLASAHADVTAEAFRHWDEDDPAEVPDRCAKCHTSSGYKDYLGADGSEPGVVEAPVPVGEVVACEACHNDVTATKDSVVMPSGLELT
;
A
#
# COMPACT_ATOMS: atom_id res chain seq x y z
N MET A 1 21.36 -22.89 -51.07
CA MET A 1 20.52 -22.14 -50.11
C MET A 1 20.06 -23.01 -48.94
N ARG A 2 19.36 -24.14 -49.15
CA ARG A 2 18.87 -25.03 -48.06
C ARG A 2 19.96 -25.63 -47.15
N LYS A 3 21.14 -25.92 -47.69
CA LYS A 3 22.30 -26.43 -46.91
C LYS A 3 22.97 -25.35 -46.07
N LEU A 4 22.90 -24.08 -46.49
CA LEU A 4 23.49 -22.94 -45.76
C LEU A 4 22.59 -22.52 -44.58
N THR A 5 21.27 -22.63 -44.74
CA THR A 5 20.29 -22.37 -43.67
C THR A 5 20.28 -23.49 -42.62
N LEU A 6 20.46 -24.75 -43.01
CA LEU A 6 20.65 -25.89 -42.08
C LEU A 6 21.94 -25.78 -41.27
N LEU A 7 23.05 -25.33 -41.87
CA LEU A 7 24.31 -25.14 -41.17
C LEU A 7 24.24 -23.97 -40.18
N GLY A 8 23.60 -22.86 -40.57
CA GLY A 8 23.42 -21.69 -39.71
C GLY A 8 22.52 -21.95 -38.49
N THR A 9 21.44 -22.73 -38.68
CA THR A 9 20.55 -23.14 -37.58
C THR A 9 21.23 -24.12 -36.62
N LEU A 10 22.02 -25.07 -37.13
CA LEU A 10 22.78 -26.00 -36.29
C LEU A 10 23.82 -25.26 -35.43
N VAL A 11 24.53 -24.29 -36.01
CA VAL A 11 25.52 -23.47 -35.28
C VAL A 11 24.84 -22.60 -34.22
N LEU A 12 23.69 -21.99 -34.53
CA LEU A 12 22.93 -21.18 -33.58
C LEU A 12 22.42 -22.02 -32.38
N VAL A 13 21.91 -23.22 -32.64
CA VAL A 13 21.47 -24.16 -31.60
C VAL A 13 22.65 -24.62 -30.74
N LEU A 14 23.81 -24.91 -31.35
CA LEU A 14 25.02 -25.29 -30.61
C LEU A 14 25.50 -24.16 -29.69
N VAL A 15 25.48 -22.91 -30.16
CA VAL A 15 25.84 -21.72 -29.37
C VAL A 15 24.87 -21.51 -28.20
N LEU A 16 23.57 -21.68 -28.43
CA LEU A 16 22.56 -21.59 -27.37
C LEU A 16 22.73 -22.70 -26.32
N LEU A 17 23.03 -23.93 -26.74
CA LEU A 17 23.27 -25.04 -25.81
C LEU A 17 24.52 -24.83 -24.94
N VAL A 18 25.60 -24.27 -25.51
CA VAL A 18 26.81 -23.92 -24.75
C VAL A 18 26.55 -22.78 -23.77
N ALA A 19 25.77 -21.76 -24.15
CA ALA A 19 25.43 -20.64 -23.27
C ALA A 19 24.58 -21.08 -22.05
N VAL A 20 23.62 -22.00 -22.25
CA VAL A 20 22.79 -22.55 -21.15
C VAL A 20 23.63 -23.41 -20.20
N GLY A 21 24.59 -24.19 -20.72
CA GLY A 21 25.49 -25.00 -19.89
C GLY A 21 26.39 -24.20 -18.95
N GLN A 22 26.77 -22.97 -19.35
CA GLN A 22 27.60 -22.07 -18.53
C GLN A 22 26.81 -21.41 -17.39
N ALA A 23 25.49 -21.32 -17.50
CA ALA A 23 24.63 -20.68 -16.49
C ALA A 23 24.31 -21.59 -15.29
N LEU A 24 24.36 -22.92 -15.45
CA LEU A 24 24.01 -23.88 -14.38
C LEU A 24 25.23 -24.38 -13.57
N GLY A 25 26.46 -24.07 -13.97
CA GLY A 25 27.66 -24.76 -13.49
C GLY A 25 28.51 -24.07 -12.41
N LYS A 26 28.11 -22.92 -11.86
CA LYS A 26 28.94 -22.17 -10.89
C LYS A 26 28.22 -21.84 -9.59
N GLN A 27 27.89 -22.87 -8.82
CA GLN A 27 27.75 -22.71 -7.38
C GLN A 27 29.01 -23.35 -6.76
N GLY A 28 29.93 -22.49 -6.32
CA GLY A 28 31.08 -22.93 -5.54
C GLY A 28 30.63 -23.53 -4.20
N PRO A 29 31.53 -24.21 -3.45
CA PRO A 29 31.20 -24.73 -2.13
C PRO A 29 30.71 -23.60 -1.23
N VAL A 30 29.46 -23.73 -0.76
CA VAL A 30 28.87 -22.82 0.23
C VAL A 30 29.50 -23.19 1.57
N THR A 31 30.52 -22.44 1.99
CA THR A 31 30.99 -22.48 3.36
C THR A 31 29.86 -21.95 4.24
N PRO A 32 29.41 -22.69 5.28
CA PRO A 32 28.48 -22.13 6.25
C PRO A 32 29.11 -20.88 6.87
N GLN A 33 28.53 -19.73 6.59
CA GLN A 33 28.88 -18.48 7.27
C GLN A 33 28.37 -18.63 8.70
N VAL A 34 29.28 -18.75 9.67
CA VAL A 34 28.93 -18.55 11.07
C VAL A 34 28.56 -17.09 11.21
N ILE A 35 27.26 -16.82 11.31
CA ILE A 35 26.75 -15.49 11.65
C ILE A 35 27.31 -15.20 13.06
N PRO A 36 28.10 -14.13 13.25
CA PRO A 36 28.55 -13.76 14.58
C PRO A 36 27.32 -13.54 15.46
N GLU A 37 27.37 -14.04 16.70
CA GLU A 37 26.34 -13.85 17.72
C GLU A 37 25.86 -12.40 17.68
N GLN A 38 24.58 -12.23 17.38
CA GLN A 38 23.91 -10.95 17.20
C GLN A 38 24.22 -10.10 18.45
N ALA A 39 24.96 -9.01 18.27
CA ALA A 39 25.08 -7.98 19.30
C ALA A 39 23.66 -7.55 19.67
N ASP A 40 23.37 -7.41 20.96
CA ASP A 40 22.05 -7.05 21.47
C ASP A 40 21.48 -5.88 20.65
N GLU A 41 20.35 -6.13 19.99
CA GLU A 41 19.63 -5.11 19.23
C GLU A 41 19.26 -3.98 20.19
N PRO A 42 19.45 -2.70 19.83
CA PRO A 42 19.01 -1.60 20.68
C PRO A 42 17.52 -1.79 21.01
N PRO A 43 17.09 -1.41 22.23
CA PRO A 43 15.70 -1.60 22.64
C PRO A 43 14.76 -0.92 21.64
N ASP A 44 13.71 -1.64 21.26
CA ASP A 44 12.70 -1.13 20.36
C ASP A 44 12.05 0.11 21.01
N PRO A 45 12.16 1.30 20.39
CA PRO A 45 11.59 2.52 20.96
C PRO A 45 10.06 2.44 21.09
N THR A 46 9.42 1.45 20.45
CA THR A 46 7.97 1.21 20.50
C THR A 46 7.54 0.18 21.55
N GLU A 47 8.48 -0.49 22.23
CA GLU A 47 8.19 -1.56 23.20
C GLU A 47 7.20 -1.12 24.30
N ASN A 48 7.20 0.16 24.65
CA ASN A 48 6.32 0.74 25.67
C ASN A 48 5.40 1.84 25.12
N LEU A 49 5.22 1.91 23.79
CA LEU A 49 4.32 2.88 23.19
C LEU A 49 2.87 2.48 23.47
N VAL A 50 2.17 3.31 24.23
CA VAL A 50 0.72 3.16 24.42
C VAL A 50 0.02 4.14 23.50
N VAL A 51 -0.69 3.62 22.50
CA VAL A 51 -1.61 4.40 21.66
C VAL A 51 -3.00 4.31 22.31
N PRO A 52 -3.53 5.41 22.86
CA PRO A 52 -4.86 5.41 23.44
C PRO A 52 -5.92 4.96 22.43
N TYR A 53 -6.88 4.16 22.90
CA TYR A 53 -8.02 3.67 22.11
C TYR A 53 -7.70 2.78 20.91
N LEU A 54 -6.48 2.24 20.82
CA LEU A 54 -6.06 1.39 19.71
C LEU A 54 -6.94 0.13 19.59
N ASP A 55 -7.22 -0.54 20.71
CA ASP A 55 -8.03 -1.76 20.71
C ASP A 55 -9.48 -1.46 20.27
N GLU A 56 -10.04 -0.34 20.70
CA GLU A 56 -11.36 0.12 20.30
C GLU A 56 -11.41 0.48 18.81
N TRP A 57 -10.37 1.14 18.28
CA TRP A 57 -10.28 1.40 16.84
C TRP A 57 -10.18 0.09 16.06
N LEU A 58 -9.31 -0.85 16.46
CA LEU A 58 -9.15 -2.16 15.83
C LEU A 58 -10.47 -2.97 15.82
N ALA A 59 -11.29 -2.82 16.86
CA ALA A 59 -12.61 -3.47 16.95
C ALA A 59 -13.74 -2.70 16.26
N SER A 60 -13.48 -1.51 15.71
CA SER A 60 -14.48 -0.65 15.10
C SER A 60 -14.70 -0.97 13.62
N ALA A 61 -15.86 -0.56 13.11
CA ALA A 61 -16.15 -0.64 11.67
C ALA A 61 -15.18 0.20 10.82
N HIS A 62 -14.51 1.20 11.39
CA HIS A 62 -13.56 2.04 10.66
C HIS A 62 -12.21 1.37 10.41
N ALA A 63 -11.86 0.32 11.17
CA ALA A 63 -10.64 -0.45 10.97
C ALA A 63 -10.86 -1.78 10.25
N ASP A 64 -12.11 -2.17 9.99
CA ASP A 64 -12.44 -3.43 9.34
C ASP A 64 -12.16 -3.39 7.84
N VAL A 65 -10.90 -3.64 7.48
CA VAL A 65 -10.44 -3.71 6.07
C VAL A 65 -11.17 -4.77 5.24
N THR A 66 -11.86 -5.72 5.87
CA THR A 66 -12.60 -6.78 5.19
C THR A 66 -14.05 -6.41 4.91
N ALA A 67 -14.54 -5.32 5.50
CA ALA A 67 -15.91 -4.87 5.32
C ALA A 67 -16.17 -4.40 3.88
N GLU A 68 -17.38 -4.66 3.40
CA GLU A 68 -17.89 -4.20 2.10
C GLU A 68 -17.66 -2.70 1.88
N ALA A 69 -17.79 -1.90 2.95
CA ALA A 69 -17.54 -0.47 2.95
C ALA A 69 -16.16 -0.05 2.39
N PHE A 70 -15.15 -0.93 2.44
CA PHE A 70 -13.79 -0.66 1.94
C PHE A 70 -13.36 -1.58 0.79
N ARG A 71 -14.21 -2.54 0.42
CA ARG A 71 -13.91 -3.58 -0.59
C ARG A 71 -14.83 -3.51 -1.80
N HIS A 72 -15.88 -2.67 -1.76
CA HIS A 72 -16.88 -2.55 -2.82
C HIS A 72 -16.30 -2.35 -4.23
N TRP A 73 -15.20 -1.59 -4.35
CA TRP A 73 -14.59 -1.20 -5.63
C TRP A 73 -13.39 -2.06 -6.05
N ASP A 74 -13.10 -3.16 -5.35
CA ASP A 74 -11.92 -3.99 -5.65
C ASP A 74 -11.91 -4.59 -7.05
N GLU A 75 -13.10 -4.93 -7.54
CA GLU A 75 -13.30 -5.60 -8.82
C GLU A 75 -13.60 -4.60 -9.96
N ASP A 76 -13.63 -3.29 -9.66
CA ASP A 76 -13.80 -2.24 -10.65
C ASP A 76 -12.53 -2.03 -11.49
N ASP A 77 -12.67 -1.41 -12.67
CA ASP A 77 -11.57 -1.09 -13.59
C ASP A 77 -11.64 0.39 -14.03
N PRO A 78 -10.80 1.29 -13.48
CA PRO A 78 -9.80 1.03 -12.45
C PRO A 78 -10.42 0.76 -11.06
N ALA A 79 -9.70 0.00 -10.22
CA ALA A 79 -10.09 -0.28 -8.84
C ALA A 79 -9.87 0.96 -7.95
N GLU A 80 -10.85 1.85 -7.96
CA GLU A 80 -10.80 3.15 -7.29
C GLU A 80 -12.13 3.45 -6.59
N VAL A 81 -12.03 4.08 -5.43
CA VAL A 81 -13.17 4.63 -4.70
C VAL A 81 -13.52 5.99 -5.32
N PRO A 82 -14.73 6.19 -5.87
CA PRO A 82 -15.14 7.46 -6.44
C PRO A 82 -15.12 8.60 -5.41
N ASP A 83 -14.80 9.82 -5.85
CA ASP A 83 -14.76 11.07 -5.08
C ASP A 83 -15.86 11.21 -4.01
N ARG A 84 -17.13 11.01 -4.39
CA ARG A 84 -18.29 11.14 -3.49
C ARG A 84 -18.29 10.13 -2.33
N CYS A 85 -17.62 9.00 -2.51
CA CYS A 85 -17.51 7.91 -1.54
C CYS A 85 -16.21 8.01 -0.75
N ALA A 86 -15.13 8.43 -1.41
CA ALA A 86 -13.78 8.51 -0.86
C ALA A 86 -13.69 9.44 0.36
N LYS A 87 -14.50 10.51 0.40
CA LYS A 87 -14.60 11.38 1.59
C LYS A 87 -14.80 10.59 2.90
N CYS A 88 -15.54 9.49 2.86
CA CYS A 88 -15.91 8.72 4.06
C CYS A 88 -15.27 7.32 4.10
N HIS A 89 -14.97 6.74 2.94
CA HIS A 89 -14.52 5.35 2.81
C HIS A 89 -13.03 5.21 2.47
N THR A 90 -12.24 6.28 2.57
CA THR A 90 -10.78 6.24 2.50
C THR A 90 -10.17 7.26 3.46
N SER A 91 -8.91 7.05 3.87
CA SER A 91 -8.19 8.02 4.71
C SER A 91 -7.71 9.21 3.90
N SER A 92 -7.18 8.96 2.71
CA SER A 92 -6.72 10.01 1.81
C SER A 92 -7.87 10.87 1.28
N GLY A 93 -9.03 10.29 0.96
CA GLY A 93 -10.20 11.04 0.52
C GLY A 93 -10.76 11.98 1.60
N TYR A 94 -10.72 11.58 2.87
CA TYR A 94 -11.09 12.50 3.96
C TYR A 94 -10.04 13.61 4.17
N LYS A 95 -8.74 13.29 4.05
CA LYS A 95 -7.67 14.30 4.13
C LYS A 95 -7.75 15.32 3.00
N ASP A 96 -8.06 14.87 1.78
CA ASP A 96 -8.35 15.73 0.63
C ASP A 96 -9.56 16.64 0.94
N TYR A 97 -10.69 16.07 1.40
CA TYR A 97 -11.84 16.89 1.80
C TYR A 97 -11.52 17.95 2.87
N LEU A 98 -10.57 17.68 3.76
CA LEU A 98 -10.14 18.63 4.78
C LEU A 98 -9.16 19.69 4.25
N GLY A 99 -8.52 19.46 3.10
CA GLY A 99 -7.35 20.20 2.64
C GLY A 99 -6.08 19.88 3.44
N ALA A 100 -6.04 18.73 4.13
CA ALA A 100 -4.93 18.35 5.00
C ALA A 100 -3.69 17.85 4.23
N ASP A 101 -3.85 17.52 2.95
CA ASP A 101 -2.77 17.20 2.01
C ASP A 101 -2.40 18.40 1.10
N GLY A 102 -3.03 19.56 1.32
CA GLY A 102 -2.84 20.78 0.55
C GLY A 102 -3.82 20.99 -0.61
N SER A 103 -4.82 20.11 -0.76
CA SER A 103 -5.92 20.29 -1.70
C SER A 103 -6.92 21.39 -1.28
N GLU A 104 -7.87 21.71 -2.17
CA GLU A 104 -8.94 22.66 -1.86
C GLU A 104 -9.91 22.10 -0.78
N PRO A 105 -10.08 22.77 0.38
CA PRO A 105 -10.97 22.29 1.43
C PRO A 105 -12.43 22.20 0.98
N GLY A 106 -13.12 21.14 1.40
CA GLY A 106 -14.55 20.96 1.18
C GLY A 106 -14.90 20.16 -0.08
N VAL A 107 -13.91 19.67 -0.83
CA VAL A 107 -14.09 18.82 -2.02
C VAL A 107 -13.10 17.66 -1.97
N VAL A 108 -13.46 16.53 -2.57
CA VAL A 108 -12.50 15.47 -2.90
C VAL A 108 -12.22 15.61 -4.39
N GLU A 109 -10.98 15.88 -4.76
CA GLU A 109 -10.61 16.35 -6.11
C GLU A 109 -10.62 15.22 -7.14
N ALA A 110 -10.38 13.98 -6.70
CA ALA A 110 -10.26 12.81 -7.56
C ALA A 110 -10.68 11.50 -6.87
N PRO A 111 -11.00 10.44 -7.65
CA PRO A 111 -11.06 9.08 -7.12
C PRO A 111 -9.76 8.67 -6.43
N VAL A 112 -9.89 7.79 -5.46
CA VAL A 112 -8.80 7.35 -4.58
C VAL A 112 -8.57 5.84 -4.76
N PRO A 113 -7.32 5.33 -4.71
CA PRO A 113 -7.08 3.90 -4.76
C PRO A 113 -7.83 3.11 -3.67
N VAL A 114 -8.24 1.88 -3.99
CA VAL A 114 -8.78 0.94 -2.99
C VAL A 114 -7.70 0.48 -1.99
N GLY A 115 -8.13 -0.19 -0.92
CA GLY A 115 -7.23 -0.80 0.06
C GLY A 115 -6.89 0.08 1.27
N GLU A 116 -7.60 1.19 1.43
CA GLU A 116 -7.53 2.02 2.63
C GLU A 116 -8.67 1.71 3.61
N VAL A 117 -8.45 2.04 4.88
CA VAL A 117 -9.47 2.13 5.92
C VAL A 117 -9.51 3.57 6.46
N VAL A 118 -10.28 3.86 7.50
CA VAL A 118 -10.20 5.16 8.21
C VAL A 118 -9.14 5.05 9.30
N ALA A 119 -7.91 5.41 8.96
CA ALA A 119 -6.73 5.36 9.82
C ALA A 119 -6.68 6.54 10.80
N CYS A 120 -5.79 6.45 11.79
CA CYS A 120 -5.64 7.43 12.86
C CYS A 120 -5.49 8.86 12.32
N GLU A 121 -4.63 9.06 11.32
CA GLU A 121 -4.31 10.38 10.77
C GLU A 121 -5.41 10.98 9.88
N ALA A 122 -6.42 10.19 9.49
CA ALA A 122 -7.61 10.75 8.84
C ALA A 122 -8.29 11.77 9.77
N CYS A 123 -8.35 11.46 11.07
CA CYS A 123 -8.96 12.31 12.10
C CYS A 123 -7.97 13.02 13.02
N HIS A 124 -6.73 12.54 13.13
CA HIS A 124 -5.68 13.13 13.97
C HIS A 124 -4.62 13.80 13.13
N ASN A 125 -4.93 15.02 12.67
CA ASN A 125 -4.02 15.89 11.93
C ASN A 125 -4.16 17.35 12.40
N ASP A 126 -3.30 18.23 11.90
CA ASP A 126 -3.25 19.64 12.27
C ASP A 126 -4.52 20.42 11.87
N VAL A 127 -5.13 20.08 10.73
CA VAL A 127 -6.38 20.70 10.28
C VAL A 127 -7.53 20.37 11.23
N THR A 128 -7.70 19.09 11.57
CA THR A 128 -8.78 18.60 12.45
C THR A 128 -8.59 19.00 13.91
N ALA A 129 -7.36 19.14 14.38
CA ALA A 129 -7.06 19.54 15.76
C ALA A 129 -7.65 20.91 16.15
N THR A 130 -7.97 21.76 15.18
CA THR A 130 -8.54 23.10 15.40
C THR A 130 -10.01 23.23 15.01
N LYS A 131 -10.65 22.15 14.56
CA LYS A 131 -12.08 22.17 14.21
C LYS A 131 -12.95 22.16 15.45
N ASP A 132 -13.91 23.06 15.47
CA ASP A 132 -14.96 23.20 16.49
C ASP A 132 -16.37 22.95 15.93
N SER A 133 -16.46 22.62 14.63
CA SER A 133 -17.72 22.41 13.94
C SER A 133 -17.61 21.39 12.81
N VAL A 134 -18.73 20.76 12.46
CA VAL A 134 -18.85 19.85 11.32
C VAL A 134 -20.22 19.98 10.66
N VAL A 135 -20.24 20.01 9.33
CA VAL A 135 -21.49 19.96 8.56
C VAL A 135 -21.81 18.51 8.21
N MET A 136 -22.93 18.03 8.71
CA MET A 136 -23.45 16.70 8.45
C MET A 136 -24.01 16.60 7.02
N PRO A 137 -24.15 15.38 6.44
CA PRO A 137 -24.78 15.22 5.12
C PRO A 137 -26.20 15.79 4.99
N SER A 138 -26.90 15.98 6.11
CA SER A 138 -28.20 16.65 6.15
C SER A 138 -28.14 18.17 5.99
N GLY A 139 -26.94 18.75 5.98
CA GLY A 139 -26.69 20.19 6.04
C GLY A 139 -26.75 20.78 7.46
N LEU A 140 -27.02 19.95 8.49
CA LEU A 140 -26.95 20.39 9.88
C LEU A 140 -25.50 20.63 10.27
N GLU A 141 -25.21 21.80 10.81
CA GLU A 141 -23.93 22.10 11.45
C GLU A 141 -23.98 21.73 12.94
N LEU A 142 -23.02 20.93 13.38
CA LEU A 142 -22.79 20.59 14.79
C LEU A 142 -21.62 21.43 15.31
N THR A 143 -21.72 21.92 16.54
CA THR A 143 -20.71 22.73 17.26
C THR A 143 -20.51 22.21 18.66
#